data_AF-M0BG96-F1
#
_entry.id   AF-M0BG96-F1
#
_cell.length_a   1.000
_cell.length_b   1.000
_cell.length_c   1.000
_cell.angle_alpha   90.00
_cell.angle_beta   90.00
_cell.angle_gamma   90.00
#
_symmetry.space_group_name_H-M   'P 1'
#
loop_
_entity.id
_entity.type
_entity.pdbx_description
1 polymer ?
#
loop_
_entity_poly.entity_id
_entity_poly.type
_entity_poly.pdbx_seq_one_letter_code
_entity_poly.pdbx_strand_id
1 'polypeptide(L)'
;MCSDSDRYPVERHFSVGPLRRIVTDQGDDEPRTPSEGAYGGDDPVPVSAESPRVEVYPGKEVVVDFDPELTFECVSECTWCCQHGVLLYGKDLIELASRANLSETTTDFRGEKFVTREPKAREEHVADDGQACAFLGDDGLCQLHLEDEHDWKPTRCSVFPLAVSREADGLHVGIRESAHDHCEGLGVSERRVIDELQAFLPELLWDLENPDSERVL
;
A
#
# COMPACT_ATOMS: atom_id res chain seq x y z
N MET A 1 47.97 13.99 28.37
CA MET A 1 48.45 12.85 29.17
C MET A 1 47.27 11.89 29.27
N CYS A 2 47.16 10.74 28.62
CA CYS A 2 47.95 9.93 27.68
C CYS A 2 46.89 9.17 26.83
N SER A 3 47.01 9.05 25.50
CA SER A 3 47.58 7.89 24.75
C SER A 3 46.89 6.57 25.16
N ASP A 4 46.32 5.74 24.27
CA ASP A 4 46.83 5.15 23.03
C ASP A 4 45.63 4.62 22.19
N SER A 5 45.56 4.80 20.87
CA SER A 5 46.32 4.16 19.77
C SER A 5 45.87 2.73 19.43
N ASP A 6 45.56 2.56 18.14
CA ASP A 6 45.73 1.38 17.30
C ASP A 6 44.82 0.14 17.48
N ARG A 7 44.00 -0.13 16.43
CA ARG A 7 44.21 -1.26 15.50
C ARG A 7 43.08 -1.38 14.45
N TYR A 8 43.33 -0.87 13.25
CA TYR A 8 43.08 -1.61 11.99
C TYR A 8 44.37 -2.41 11.65
N PRO A 9 44.47 -3.27 10.62
CA PRO A 9 43.50 -3.69 9.60
C PRO A 9 43.45 -5.23 9.38
N VAL A 10 42.48 -5.73 8.61
CA VAL A 10 42.73 -6.89 7.72
C VAL A 10 41.89 -6.74 6.44
N GLU A 11 42.54 -6.26 5.38
CA GLU A 11 42.17 -6.53 4.00
C GLU A 11 42.15 -8.05 3.78
N ARG A 12 41.33 -8.58 2.86
CA ARG A 12 41.75 -9.68 1.97
C ARG A 12 40.72 -9.99 0.88
N HIS A 13 41.21 -9.83 -0.36
CA HIS A 13 40.95 -10.62 -1.57
C HIS A 13 39.61 -10.46 -2.31
N PHE A 14 39.60 -9.47 -3.21
CA PHE A 14 38.99 -9.62 -4.53
C PHE A 14 39.71 -10.74 -5.30
N SER A 15 38.96 -11.74 -5.75
CA SER A 15 39.41 -12.73 -6.72
C SER A 15 38.62 -12.51 -8.01
N VAL A 16 39.32 -12.03 -9.04
CA VAL A 16 38.82 -11.88 -10.40
C VAL A 16 39.13 -13.18 -11.14
N GLY A 17 38.10 -13.93 -11.53
CA GLY A 17 38.18 -15.11 -12.40
C GLY A 17 37.62 -14.82 -13.79
N PRO A 18 38.03 -15.58 -14.83
CA PRO A 18 38.24 -15.02 -16.17
C PRO A 18 37.02 -15.05 -17.11
N LEU A 19 36.97 -14.04 -17.98
CA LEU A 19 36.24 -13.98 -19.24
C LEU A 19 36.53 -15.20 -20.11
N ARG A 20 35.48 -15.92 -20.54
CA ARG A 20 35.56 -16.89 -21.64
C ARG A 20 34.66 -16.48 -22.81
N ARG A 21 35.38 -16.31 -23.93
CA ARG A 21 35.05 -16.30 -25.35
C ARG A 21 33.61 -16.56 -25.80
N ILE A 22 33.18 -15.62 -26.63
CA ILE A 22 32.33 -15.76 -27.81
C ILE A 22 32.69 -17.02 -28.63
N VAL A 23 31.69 -17.84 -28.92
CA VAL A 23 31.63 -18.71 -30.10
C VAL A 23 30.23 -18.59 -30.68
N THR A 24 30.21 -18.24 -31.96
CA THR A 24 29.10 -18.22 -32.91
C THR A 24 28.53 -19.60 -33.16
N ASP A 25 27.21 -19.72 -33.31
CA ASP A 25 26.64 -20.69 -34.23
C ASP A 25 25.39 -20.10 -34.89
N GLN A 26 25.45 -20.03 -36.23
CA GLN A 26 24.36 -19.71 -37.13
C GLN A 26 23.73 -21.03 -37.56
N GLY A 27 22.40 -21.10 -37.54
CA GLY A 27 21.60 -22.14 -38.16
C GLY A 27 20.20 -22.12 -37.51
N ASP A 28 19.08 -22.21 -38.19
CA ASP A 28 18.76 -22.20 -39.61
C ASP A 28 17.31 -21.72 -39.69
N ASP A 29 17.02 -20.99 -40.75
CA ASP A 29 15.72 -20.46 -41.12
C ASP A 29 14.86 -21.61 -41.67
N GLU A 30 13.70 -21.90 -41.07
CA GLU A 30 12.55 -22.35 -41.85
C GLU A 30 11.21 -21.91 -41.22
N PRO A 31 10.25 -21.43 -42.03
CA PRO A 31 9.06 -20.72 -41.57
C PRO A 31 7.92 -21.67 -41.19
N ARG A 32 7.38 -21.52 -39.99
CA ARG A 32 6.06 -22.07 -39.65
C ARG A 32 4.97 -21.12 -40.11
N THR A 33 4.20 -21.59 -41.09
CA THR A 33 2.94 -21.02 -41.57
C THR A 33 1.91 -20.80 -40.45
N PRO A 34 1.07 -19.76 -40.55
CA PRO A 34 0.05 -19.45 -39.55
C PRO A 34 -1.13 -20.40 -39.69
N SER A 35 -1.46 -21.12 -38.62
CA SER A 35 -2.75 -21.82 -38.55
C SER A 35 -3.83 -20.81 -38.20
N GLU A 36 -4.70 -20.55 -39.16
CA GLU A 36 -5.99 -19.90 -39.01
C GLU A 36 -6.79 -20.55 -37.88
N GLY A 37 -7.09 -19.76 -36.86
CA GLY A 37 -8.00 -20.10 -35.77
C GLY A 37 -8.93 -18.92 -35.55
N ALA A 38 -9.97 -18.84 -36.36
CA ALA A 38 -11.09 -17.94 -36.17
C ALA A 38 -11.80 -18.30 -34.86
N TYR A 39 -11.70 -17.44 -33.86
CA TYR A 39 -12.75 -17.25 -32.87
C TYR A 39 -13.19 -15.80 -32.94
N GLY A 40 -14.35 -15.61 -33.56
CA GLY A 40 -15.10 -14.37 -33.48
C GLY A 40 -15.47 -14.09 -32.02
N GLY A 41 -15.40 -12.80 -31.71
CA GLY A 41 -15.70 -12.24 -30.40
C GLY A 41 -15.42 -10.75 -30.46
N ASP A 42 -15.90 -10.07 -31.49
CA ASP A 42 -16.27 -8.65 -31.39
C ASP A 42 -17.49 -8.58 -30.45
N ASP A 43 -17.29 -8.94 -29.18
CA ASP A 43 -18.15 -8.44 -28.13
C ASP A 43 -17.78 -6.96 -27.99
N PRO A 44 -18.69 -6.02 -28.27
CA PRO A 44 -18.43 -4.64 -27.95
C PRO A 44 -18.19 -4.59 -26.44
N VAL A 45 -16.95 -4.27 -26.05
CA VAL A 45 -16.63 -3.84 -24.69
C VAL A 45 -17.70 -2.83 -24.32
N PRO A 46 -18.54 -3.09 -23.30
CA PRO A 46 -19.63 -2.20 -22.98
C PRO A 46 -19.04 -0.81 -22.75
N VAL A 47 -19.60 0.14 -23.49
CA VAL A 47 -19.38 1.58 -23.36
C VAL A 47 -19.27 1.89 -21.88
N SER A 48 -18.12 2.42 -21.46
CA SER A 48 -17.75 2.69 -20.08
C SER A 48 -18.97 3.16 -19.30
N ALA A 49 -19.48 2.31 -18.40
CA ALA A 49 -20.46 2.75 -17.43
C ALA A 49 -19.83 3.96 -16.72
N GLU A 50 -20.46 5.13 -16.83
CA GLU A 50 -19.97 6.32 -16.15
C GLU A 50 -19.82 5.96 -14.66
N SER A 51 -18.60 6.05 -14.15
CA SER A 51 -18.27 5.72 -12.75
C SER A 51 -19.28 6.40 -11.83
N PRO A 52 -20.00 5.66 -10.98
CA PRO A 52 -21.08 6.24 -10.19
C PRO A 52 -20.54 7.29 -9.21
N ARG A 53 -21.28 8.38 -9.06
CA ARG A 53 -21.05 9.38 -8.02
C ARG A 53 -21.85 9.05 -6.77
N VAL A 54 -21.18 9.06 -5.62
CA VAL A 54 -21.80 8.72 -4.33
C VAL A 54 -21.51 9.82 -3.32
N GLU A 55 -22.57 10.33 -2.69
CA GLU A 55 -22.47 11.27 -1.57
C GLU A 55 -22.12 10.49 -0.29
N VAL A 56 -20.94 10.77 0.27
CA VAL A 56 -20.42 10.11 1.48
C VAL A 56 -20.79 10.89 2.74
N TYR A 57 -20.71 12.23 2.66
CA TYR A 57 -21.19 13.16 3.67
C TYR A 57 -21.95 14.30 2.99
N PRO A 58 -22.75 15.11 3.72
CA PRO A 58 -23.47 16.25 3.12
C PRO A 58 -22.57 17.17 2.28
N GLY A 59 -22.79 17.19 0.97
CA GLY A 59 -22.01 17.96 0.00
C GLY A 59 -20.61 17.42 -0.32
N LYS A 60 -20.30 16.19 0.09
CA LYS A 60 -19.01 15.52 -0.11
C LYS A 60 -19.21 14.23 -0.90
N GLU A 61 -19.00 14.34 -2.21
CA GLU A 61 -19.13 13.24 -3.15
C GLU A 61 -17.77 12.64 -3.53
N VAL A 62 -17.81 11.38 -3.95
CA VAL A 62 -16.72 10.68 -4.64
C VAL A 62 -17.21 10.05 -5.93
N VAL A 63 -16.29 9.88 -6.89
CA VAL A 63 -16.47 9.03 -8.07
C VAL A 63 -15.90 7.66 -7.74
N VAL A 64 -16.68 6.61 -7.97
CA VAL A 64 -16.32 5.23 -7.65
C VAL A 64 -15.80 4.51 -8.91
N ASP A 65 -14.54 4.11 -8.88
CA ASP A 65 -13.81 3.46 -9.98
C ASP A 65 -13.54 1.97 -9.69
N PHE A 66 -14.51 1.29 -9.08
CA PHE A 66 -14.48 -0.15 -8.84
C PHE A 66 -15.88 -0.75 -9.04
N ASP A 67 -15.96 -2.08 -9.10
CA ASP A 67 -17.23 -2.80 -9.26
C ASP A 67 -18.19 -2.46 -8.08
N PRO A 68 -19.36 -1.84 -8.32
CA PRO A 68 -20.31 -1.52 -7.26
C PRO A 68 -20.79 -2.71 -6.43
N GLU A 69 -20.69 -3.93 -6.98
CA GLU A 69 -21.04 -5.16 -6.27
C GLU A 69 -19.89 -5.73 -5.44
N LEU A 70 -18.71 -5.09 -5.45
CA LEU A 70 -17.58 -5.49 -4.63
C LEU A 70 -17.93 -5.43 -3.14
N THR A 71 -17.67 -6.54 -2.46
CA THR A 71 -17.85 -6.66 -1.01
C THR A 71 -16.52 -6.69 -0.28
N PHE A 72 -16.55 -6.27 0.99
CA PHE A 72 -15.38 -6.29 1.84
C PHE A 72 -15.74 -6.51 3.30
N GLU A 73 -14.88 -7.25 4.00
CA GLU A 73 -14.87 -7.33 5.46
C GLU A 73 -13.42 -7.36 5.96
N CYS A 74 -13.13 -6.63 7.04
CA CYS A 74 -11.82 -6.73 7.69
C CYS A 74 -11.68 -8.12 8.32
N VAL A 75 -10.77 -8.94 7.79
CA VAL A 75 -10.40 -10.22 8.41
C VAL A 75 -9.31 -10.02 9.46
N SER A 76 -9.30 -10.89 10.48
CA SER A 76 -8.18 -10.99 11.41
C SER A 76 -6.91 -11.33 10.62
N GLU A 77 -5.78 -10.67 10.94
CA GLU A 77 -4.44 -10.90 10.35
C GLU A 77 -4.11 -10.16 9.03
N CYS A 78 -5.03 -9.35 8.48
CA CYS A 78 -4.73 -8.49 7.33
C CYS A 78 -3.80 -7.32 7.73
N THR A 79 -2.49 -7.54 7.62
CA THR A 79 -1.43 -6.62 8.07
C THR A 79 -0.68 -5.92 6.94
N TRP A 80 -1.15 -6.10 5.69
CA TRP A 80 -0.48 -5.58 4.49
C TRP A 80 -0.25 -4.06 4.54
N CYS A 81 -1.23 -3.29 5.05
CA CYS A 81 -1.09 -1.84 5.19
C CYS A 81 0.03 -1.44 6.19
N CYS A 82 0.36 -2.30 7.15
CA CYS A 82 1.43 -2.08 8.12
C CYS A 82 2.82 -2.39 7.55
N GLN A 83 2.91 -3.06 6.40
CA GLN A 83 4.19 -3.48 5.82
C GLN A 83 4.88 -2.36 5.01
N HIS A 84 4.14 -1.39 4.49
CA HIS A 84 4.63 -0.42 3.48
C HIS A 84 4.90 1.00 4.01
N GLY A 85 4.76 1.20 5.33
CA GLY A 85 4.85 2.52 5.95
C GLY A 85 3.57 3.33 5.80
N VAL A 86 3.21 4.08 6.85
CA VAL A 86 1.91 4.78 6.93
C VAL A 86 2.15 6.28 6.83
N LEU A 87 1.73 6.90 5.73
CA LEU A 87 1.74 8.36 5.59
C LEU A 87 0.81 9.00 6.63
N LEU A 88 1.29 10.08 7.26
CA LEU A 88 0.55 10.84 8.27
C LEU A 88 0.26 12.26 7.76
N TYR A 89 -1.01 12.64 7.76
CA TYR A 89 -1.41 14.02 7.50
C TYR A 89 -1.35 14.86 8.79
N GLY A 90 -1.46 16.18 8.65
CA GLY A 90 -1.37 17.11 9.79
C GLY A 90 -2.30 16.76 10.95
N LYS A 91 -3.54 16.34 10.67
CA LYS A 91 -4.50 15.89 11.69
C LYS A 91 -4.08 14.57 12.32
N ASP A 92 -3.54 13.63 11.54
CA ASP A 92 -3.04 12.36 12.06
C ASP A 92 -1.86 12.58 13.01
N LEU A 93 -0.99 13.57 12.75
CA LEU A 93 0.13 13.91 13.63
C LEU A 93 -0.32 14.46 14.98
N ILE A 94 -1.39 15.26 15.01
CA ILE A 94 -1.98 15.78 16.25
C ILE A 94 -2.54 14.63 17.08
N GLU A 95 -3.30 13.74 16.45
CA GLU A 95 -3.87 12.55 17.11
C GLU A 95 -2.77 11.58 17.57
N LEU A 96 -1.73 11.38 16.76
CA LEU A 96 -0.63 10.50 17.13
C LEU A 96 0.19 11.07 18.31
N ALA A 97 0.35 12.39 18.39
CA ALA A 97 1.09 13.05 19.47
C ALA A 97 0.47 12.83 20.86
N SER A 98 -0.83 12.52 20.95
CA SER A 98 -1.47 12.18 22.22
C SER A 98 -1.25 10.73 22.65
N ARG A 99 -0.70 9.89 21.76
CA ARG A 99 -0.57 8.43 21.94
C ARG A 99 0.88 7.96 21.93
N ALA A 100 1.75 8.63 21.17
CA ALA A 100 3.14 8.22 20.99
C ALA A 100 4.10 9.41 20.85
N ASN A 101 5.38 9.15 21.13
CA ASN A 101 6.44 10.12 20.86
C ASN A 101 6.69 10.21 19.36
N LEU A 102 6.29 11.34 18.75
CA LEU A 102 6.45 11.54 17.30
C LEU A 102 7.91 11.41 16.83
N SER A 103 8.89 11.81 17.65
CA SER A 103 10.31 11.75 17.26
C SER A 103 10.87 10.32 17.19
N GLU A 104 10.24 9.39 17.91
CA GLU A 104 10.65 7.97 17.93
C GLU A 104 9.85 7.15 16.91
N THR A 105 8.59 7.55 16.66
CA THR A 105 7.62 6.74 15.90
C THR A 105 7.36 7.25 14.49
N THR A 106 7.97 8.38 14.09
CA THR A 106 7.84 8.90 12.73
C THR A 106 9.18 9.11 12.04
N THR A 107 9.17 9.02 10.72
CA THR A 107 10.30 9.31 9.86
C THR A 107 9.90 10.32 8.78
N ASP A 108 10.86 11.12 8.33
CA ASP A 108 10.68 12.07 7.23
C ASP A 108 11.13 11.45 5.92
N PHE A 109 10.27 11.49 4.91
CA PHE A 109 10.62 11.07 3.56
C PHE A 109 9.99 12.02 2.54
N ARG A 110 10.81 12.58 1.65
CA ARG A 110 10.39 13.54 0.60
C ARG A 110 9.57 14.73 1.13
N GLY A 111 9.83 15.16 2.36
CA GLY A 111 9.11 16.27 3.01
C GLY A 111 7.80 15.87 3.68
N GLU A 112 7.48 14.58 3.71
CA GLU A 112 6.28 14.03 4.33
C GLU A 112 6.64 13.19 5.56
N LYS A 113 5.69 13.10 6.49
CA LYS A 113 5.83 12.31 7.72
C LYS A 113 5.18 10.96 7.55
N PHE A 114 5.91 9.90 7.86
CA PHE A 114 5.40 8.53 7.87
C PHE A 114 5.62 7.92 9.25
N VAL A 115 4.79 6.95 9.61
CA VAL A 115 5.13 6.05 10.72
C VAL A 115 6.39 5.27 10.34
N THR A 116 7.33 5.20 11.29
CA THR A 116 8.58 4.45 11.13
C THR A 116 8.30 2.98 10.88
N ARG A 117 8.99 2.40 9.89
CA ARG A 117 9.13 0.95 9.74
C ARG A 117 10.34 0.49 10.55
N GLU A 118 10.20 -0.59 11.28
CA GLU A 118 11.26 -1.16 12.11
C GLU A 118 11.39 -2.67 11.90
N PRO A 119 12.60 -3.25 12.09
CA PRO A 119 12.77 -4.70 12.06
C PRO A 119 11.91 -5.36 13.14
N LYS A 120 11.21 -6.44 12.79
CA LYS A 120 10.52 -7.29 13.77
C LYS A 120 11.23 -8.64 13.85
N ALA A 121 11.29 -9.22 15.05
CA ALA A 121 11.95 -10.51 15.29
C ALA A 121 11.04 -11.71 14.95
N ARG A 122 10.40 -11.69 13.77
CA ARG A 122 9.44 -12.69 13.29
C ARG A 122 9.31 -12.64 11.77
N GLU A 123 8.82 -13.73 11.20
CA GLU A 123 8.60 -13.86 9.75
C GLU A 123 7.14 -13.60 9.34
N GLU A 124 6.21 -13.62 10.29
CA GLU A 124 4.79 -13.36 10.06
C GLU A 124 4.46 -11.88 10.21
N HIS A 125 3.52 -11.39 9.39
CA HIS A 125 3.02 -10.01 9.35
C HIS A 125 4.10 -8.92 9.19
N VAL A 126 5.21 -9.25 8.53
CA VAL A 126 6.28 -8.34 8.14
C VAL A 126 6.39 -8.30 6.61
N ALA A 127 6.98 -7.26 6.06
CA ALA A 127 7.35 -7.23 4.66
C ALA A 127 8.53 -8.16 4.37
N ASP A 128 8.86 -8.36 3.09
CA ASP A 128 9.99 -9.18 2.63
C ASP A 128 11.36 -8.77 3.20
N ASP A 129 11.50 -7.51 3.63
CA ASP A 129 12.71 -6.98 4.27
C ASP A 129 12.75 -7.21 5.80
N GLY A 130 11.76 -7.93 6.35
CA GLY A 130 11.62 -8.19 7.77
C GLY A 130 11.15 -7.00 8.59
N GLN A 131 10.70 -5.91 7.95
CA GLN A 131 10.22 -4.71 8.63
C GLN A 131 8.70 -4.56 8.58
N ALA A 132 8.17 -3.92 9.61
CA ALA A 132 6.77 -3.51 9.69
C ALA A 132 6.62 -2.19 10.44
N CYS A 133 5.42 -1.63 10.41
CA CYS A 133 5.00 -0.48 11.19
C CYS A 133 5.39 -0.64 12.68
N ALA A 134 5.92 0.42 13.28
CA ALA A 134 6.29 0.45 14.69
C ALA A 134 5.13 0.01 15.62
N PHE A 135 3.89 0.37 15.28
CA PHE A 135 2.69 0.04 16.07
C PHE A 135 2.09 -1.34 15.80
N LEU A 136 2.68 -2.14 14.90
CA LEU A 136 2.21 -3.51 14.68
C LEU A 136 2.72 -4.43 15.79
N GLY A 137 1.79 -4.94 16.60
CA GLY A 137 2.04 -5.92 17.64
C GLY A 137 2.39 -7.29 17.09
N ASP A 138 2.99 -8.13 17.95
CA ASP A 138 3.40 -9.50 17.59
C ASP A 138 2.21 -10.43 17.35
N ASP A 139 1.03 -10.04 17.83
CA ASP A 139 -0.27 -10.69 17.58
C ASP A 139 -0.90 -10.27 16.23
N GLY A 140 -0.19 -9.48 15.42
CA GLY A 140 -0.70 -8.96 14.15
C GLY A 140 -1.73 -7.85 14.32
N LEU A 141 -1.94 -7.34 15.53
CA LEU A 141 -2.89 -6.28 15.82
C LEU A 141 -2.21 -4.90 15.91
N CYS A 142 -2.94 -3.87 15.50
CA CYS A 142 -2.47 -2.49 15.56
C CYS A 142 -2.65 -1.93 16.97
N GLN A 143 -1.57 -1.54 17.63
CA GLN A 143 -1.60 -0.97 18.98
C GLN A 143 -2.39 0.34 19.05
N LEU A 144 -2.34 1.18 18.00
CA LEU A 144 -3.11 2.44 17.95
C LEU A 144 -4.63 2.23 17.99
N HIS A 145 -5.10 1.07 17.51
CA HIS A 145 -6.50 0.71 17.48
C HIS A 145 -6.97 0.00 18.75
N LEU A 146 -6.05 -0.70 19.43
CA LEU A 146 -6.36 -1.48 20.63
C LEU A 146 -6.37 -0.65 21.91
N GLU A 147 -5.62 0.45 21.96
CA GLU A 147 -5.28 1.09 23.24
C GLU A 147 -6.36 1.98 23.87
N ASP A 148 -7.44 2.39 23.19
CA ASP A 148 -8.40 3.33 23.78
C ASP A 148 -9.83 3.15 23.26
N GLU A 149 -10.81 3.61 24.05
CA GLU A 149 -12.26 3.69 23.78
C GLU A 149 -12.64 4.51 22.52
N HIS A 150 -11.69 4.80 21.63
CA HIS A 150 -11.76 5.80 20.56
C HIS A 150 -11.47 5.27 19.16
N ASP A 151 -11.27 3.94 18.98
CA ASP A 151 -11.28 3.24 17.68
C ASP A 151 -10.55 4.00 16.56
N TRP A 152 -9.41 4.61 16.88
CA TRP A 152 -8.75 5.56 15.99
C TRP A 152 -7.70 4.88 15.10
N LYS A 153 -7.66 5.30 13.83
CA LYS A 153 -6.64 4.92 12.86
C LYS A 153 -6.16 6.16 12.11
N PRO A 154 -4.87 6.22 11.72
CA PRO A 154 -4.43 7.23 10.76
C PRO A 154 -5.28 7.19 9.50
N THR A 155 -5.54 8.35 8.90
CA THR A 155 -6.38 8.50 7.70
C THR A 155 -5.97 7.50 6.61
N ARG A 156 -4.67 7.30 6.41
CA ARG A 156 -4.14 6.37 5.42
C ARG A 156 -4.49 4.90 5.69
N CYS A 157 -4.58 4.52 6.97
CA CYS A 157 -4.98 3.17 7.37
C CYS A 157 -6.49 2.94 7.20
N SER A 158 -7.32 3.95 7.47
CA SER A 158 -8.78 3.85 7.34
C SER A 158 -9.24 3.63 5.91
N VAL A 159 -8.48 4.15 4.93
CA VAL A 159 -8.83 4.07 3.51
C VAL A 159 -8.56 2.68 2.92
N PHE A 160 -7.75 1.83 3.54
CA PHE A 160 -7.48 0.48 3.02
C PHE A 160 -8.75 -0.39 3.03
N PRO A 161 -9.06 -1.16 1.96
CA PRO A 161 -8.25 -1.49 0.78
C PRO A 161 -8.36 -0.50 -0.40
N LEU A 162 -9.05 0.62 -0.22
CA LEU A 162 -9.31 1.59 -1.28
C LEU A 162 -8.04 2.38 -1.65
N ALA A 163 -8.00 2.78 -2.92
CA ALA A 163 -7.11 3.81 -3.44
C ALA A 163 -7.93 5.10 -3.58
N VAL A 164 -7.34 6.24 -3.22
CA VAL A 164 -8.00 7.55 -3.31
C VAL A 164 -7.07 8.46 -4.07
N SER A 165 -7.59 9.12 -5.10
CA SER A 165 -6.88 10.13 -5.88
C SER A 165 -7.77 11.37 -6.04
N ARG A 166 -7.15 12.49 -6.44
CA ARG A 166 -7.85 13.73 -6.76
C ARG A 166 -7.73 14.00 -8.25
N GLU A 167 -8.86 14.08 -8.92
CA GLU A 167 -8.99 14.42 -10.34
C GLU A 167 -9.68 15.78 -10.51
N ALA A 168 -9.82 16.23 -11.76
CA ALA A 168 -10.39 17.53 -12.09
C ALA A 168 -11.85 17.71 -11.63
N ASP A 169 -12.62 16.62 -11.54
CA ASP A 169 -14.03 16.62 -11.19
C ASP A 169 -14.33 16.11 -9.78
N GLY A 170 -13.32 15.69 -9.00
CA GLY A 170 -13.52 15.32 -7.60
C GLY A 170 -12.50 14.35 -7.03
N LEU A 171 -12.88 13.70 -5.93
CA LEU A 171 -12.14 12.56 -5.40
C LEU A 171 -12.59 11.30 -6.12
N HIS A 172 -11.61 10.52 -6.58
CA HIS A 172 -11.82 9.22 -7.19
C HIS A 172 -11.40 8.14 -6.20
N VAL A 173 -12.21 7.08 -6.14
CA VAL A 173 -12.01 5.99 -5.20
C VAL A 173 -12.03 4.67 -5.97
N GLY A 174 -10.88 4.02 -6.02
CA GLY A 174 -10.68 2.71 -6.63
C GLY A 174 -10.31 1.65 -5.59
N ILE A 175 -9.97 0.46 -6.06
CA ILE A 175 -9.30 -0.56 -5.25
C ILE A 175 -7.81 -0.51 -5.56
N ARG A 176 -6.97 -0.60 -4.53
CA ARG A 176 -5.53 -0.74 -4.75
C ARG A 176 -5.25 -2.00 -5.52
N GLU A 177 -4.42 -1.92 -6.54
CA GLU A 177 -4.01 -3.09 -7.32
C GLU A 177 -3.47 -4.20 -6.40
N SER A 178 -2.59 -3.85 -5.45
CA SER A 178 -2.04 -4.80 -4.48
C SER A 178 -3.10 -5.43 -3.56
N ALA A 179 -4.26 -4.80 -3.36
CA ALA A 179 -5.30 -5.37 -2.52
C ALA A 179 -5.97 -6.58 -3.19
N HIS A 180 -6.06 -6.62 -4.53
CA HIS A 180 -6.60 -7.78 -5.22
C HIS A 180 -5.79 -9.06 -4.97
N ASP A 181 -4.47 -8.92 -4.80
CA ASP A 181 -3.57 -10.05 -4.59
C ASP A 181 -3.34 -10.40 -3.12
N HIS A 182 -3.47 -9.41 -2.22
CA HIS A 182 -3.01 -9.56 -0.84
C HIS A 182 -4.09 -9.28 0.22
N CYS A 183 -5.27 -8.82 -0.17
CA CYS A 183 -6.35 -8.56 0.78
C CYS A 183 -7.35 -9.71 0.81
N GLU A 184 -7.20 -10.56 1.82
CA GLU A 184 -8.13 -11.66 2.12
C GLU A 184 -9.55 -11.19 2.49
N GLY A 185 -9.73 -9.89 2.75
CA GLY A 185 -11.02 -9.29 3.06
C GLY A 185 -11.90 -8.96 1.86
N LEU A 186 -11.38 -9.04 0.62
CA LEU A 186 -12.17 -8.73 -0.58
C LEU A 186 -13.06 -9.92 -1.00
N GLY A 187 -14.33 -9.65 -1.26
CA GLY A 187 -15.26 -10.66 -1.79
C GLY A 187 -15.71 -11.74 -0.81
N VAL A 188 -15.41 -11.59 0.49
CA VAL A 188 -15.69 -12.63 1.51
C VAL A 188 -16.97 -12.38 2.33
N SER A 189 -17.62 -11.23 2.14
CA SER A 189 -18.85 -10.86 2.85
C SER A 189 -19.96 -10.46 1.88
N GLU A 190 -21.14 -10.19 2.44
CA GLU A 190 -22.28 -9.60 1.71
C GLU A 190 -22.28 -8.06 1.79
N ARG A 191 -21.31 -7.46 2.52
CA ARG A 191 -21.27 -6.03 2.78
C ARG A 191 -20.59 -5.33 1.62
N ARG A 192 -21.38 -4.65 0.78
CA ARG A 192 -20.85 -3.90 -0.37
C ARG A 192 -20.07 -2.68 0.10
N VAL A 193 -18.90 -2.47 -0.50
CA VAL A 193 -18.01 -1.33 -0.17
C VAL A 193 -18.70 0.00 -0.46
N ILE A 194 -19.42 0.08 -1.58
CA ILE A 194 -20.06 1.32 -2.05
C ILE A 194 -21.12 1.85 -1.07
N ASP A 195 -21.78 0.96 -0.33
CA ASP A 195 -22.81 1.33 0.66
C ASP A 195 -22.21 1.84 1.98
N GLU A 196 -20.89 1.65 2.16
CA GLU A 196 -20.20 1.78 3.43
C GLU A 196 -19.01 2.76 3.36
N LEU A 197 -18.94 3.56 2.30
CA LEU A 197 -17.82 4.47 2.02
C LEU A 197 -17.48 5.40 3.19
N GLN A 198 -18.47 5.81 3.98
CA GLN A 198 -18.26 6.64 5.17
C GLN A 198 -17.36 6.00 6.25
N ALA A 199 -17.28 4.67 6.27
CA ALA A 199 -16.41 3.92 7.20
C ALA A 199 -14.95 3.90 6.73
N PHE A 200 -14.71 4.07 5.42
CA PHE A 200 -13.37 4.02 4.81
C PHE A 200 -12.79 5.39 4.51
N LEU A 201 -13.63 6.40 4.29
CA LEU A 201 -13.22 7.69 3.75
C LEU A 201 -13.36 8.79 4.80
N PRO A 202 -12.35 9.02 5.67
CA PRO A 202 -12.38 10.11 6.62
C PRO A 202 -12.67 11.45 5.94
N GLU A 203 -13.52 12.25 6.57
CA GLU A 203 -13.93 13.56 6.08
C GLU A 203 -12.74 14.50 5.74
N LEU A 204 -11.59 14.28 6.40
CA LEU A 204 -10.32 14.99 6.14
C LEU A 204 -9.88 14.94 4.68
N LEU A 205 -10.18 13.86 3.94
CA LEU A 205 -9.71 13.65 2.56
C LEU A 205 -10.11 14.79 1.61
N TRP A 206 -11.27 15.42 1.84
CA TRP A 206 -11.73 16.55 1.02
C TRP A 206 -10.93 17.83 1.27
N ASP A 207 -10.35 17.99 2.47
CA ASP A 207 -9.60 19.17 2.88
C ASP A 207 -8.11 19.07 2.50
N LEU A 208 -7.64 17.89 2.11
CA LEU A 208 -6.25 17.67 1.69
C LEU A 208 -5.99 18.22 0.28
N GLU A 209 -4.91 18.97 0.13
CA GLU A 209 -4.40 19.40 -1.18
C GLU A 209 -4.06 18.18 -2.05
N ASN A 210 -3.35 17.21 -1.46
CA ASN A 210 -3.05 15.93 -2.09
C ASN A 210 -3.53 14.75 -1.22
N PRO A 211 -4.72 14.19 -1.49
CA PRO A 211 -5.26 13.03 -0.78
C PRO A 211 -4.73 11.69 -1.30
N ASP A 212 -3.84 11.70 -2.31
CA ASP A 212 -3.33 10.50 -2.96
C ASP A 212 -2.83 9.49 -1.93
N SER A 213 -3.46 8.32 -1.96
CA SER A 213 -3.19 7.25 -1.03
C SER A 213 -2.30 6.16 -1.63
N GLU A 214 -1.64 6.32 -2.76
CA GLU A 214 -0.64 5.34 -3.26
C GLU A 214 0.80 5.67 -2.87
N ARG A 215 1.04 6.83 -2.26
CA ARG A 215 2.38 7.27 -1.84
C ARG A 215 2.94 6.45 -0.69
N VAL A 216 4.02 5.70 -0.91
CA VAL A 216 4.65 4.81 0.09
C VAL A 216 6.09 5.23 0.40
N LEU A 217 6.63 4.71 1.53
CA LEU A 217 8.03 4.87 1.94
C LEU A 217 8.99 4.07 1.06
#